data_AF-K1ZXS3-F1
#
_entry.id   AF-K1ZXS3-F1
#
_cell.length_a   1.000
_cell.length_b   1.000
_cell.length_c   1.000
_cell.angle_alpha   90.00
_cell.angle_beta   90.00
_cell.angle_gamma   90.00
#
_symmetry.space_group_name_H-M   'P 1'
#
loop_
_entity.id
_entity.type
_entity.pdbx_description
1 polymer ?
#
loop_
_entity_poly.entity_id
_entity_poly.type
_entity_poly.pdbx_seq_one_letter_code
_entity_poly.pdbx_strand_id
1 'polypeptide(L)' 'VGAPLARLELQTALPILFQRLPNLRLTEAPTYGDVYHFHGLTRLLVQAD' A
#
# COMPACT_ATOMS: atom_id res chain seq x y z
N VAL A 1 -4.36 -12.08 -16.41
CA VAL A 1 -5.80 -12.05 -16.03
C VAL A 1 -6.05 -11.28 -14.72
N GLY A 2 -5.18 -11.31 -13.72
CA GLY A 2 -5.42 -10.63 -12.42
C GLY A 2 -5.33 -9.10 -12.39
N ALA A 3 -4.68 -8.46 -13.37
CA ALA A 3 -4.43 -7.01 -13.34
C ALA A 3 -5.70 -6.12 -13.23
N PRO A 4 -6.82 -6.42 -13.93
CA PRO A 4 -8.05 -5.65 -13.77
C PRO A 4 -8.69 -5.81 -12.39
N LEU A 5 -8.63 -7.01 -11.80
CA LEU A 5 -9.17 -7.27 -10.46
C LEU A 5 -8.36 -6.52 -9.39
N ALA A 6 -7.02 -6.61 -9.46
CA ALA A 6 -6.14 -5.87 -8.55
C ALA A 6 -6.39 -4.35 -8.62
N ARG A 7 -6.70 -3.82 -9.80
CA ARG A 7 -7.07 -2.41 -9.95
C ARG A 7 -8.37 -2.07 -9.23
N LEU A 8 -9.40 -2.90 -9.38
CA LEU A 8 -10.69 -2.71 -8.71
C LEU A 8 -10.54 -2.75 -7.18
N GLU A 9 -9.74 -3.69 -6.68
CA GLU A 9 -9.44 -3.82 -5.26
C GLU A 9 -8.79 -2.54 -4.71
N LEU A 10 -7.75 -2.02 -5.39
CA LEU A 10 -7.09 -0.78 -4.99
C LEU A 10 -8.02 0.45 -5.07
N GLN A 11 -8.81 0.55 -6.14
CA GLN A 11 -9.76 1.66 -6.33
C GLN A 11 -10.85 1.69 -5.27
N THR A 12 -11.20 0.53 -4.69
CA THR A 12 -12.23 0.44 -3.64
C THR A 12 -11.63 0.58 -2.25
N ALA A 13 -10.52 -0.12 -1.97
CA ALA A 13 -9.97 -0.21 -0.61
C ALA A 13 -9.22 1.06 -0.18
N LEU A 14 -8.42 1.66 -1.07
CA LEU A 14 -7.56 2.81 -0.69
C LEU A 14 -8.37 4.06 -0.29
N PRO A 15 -9.45 4.46 -1.01
CA PRO A 15 -10.25 5.60 -0.57
C PRO A 15 -10.89 5.38 0.81
N ILE A 16 -11.41 4.17 1.08
CA ILE A 16 -12.01 3.83 2.37
C ILE A 16 -10.95 3.90 3.49
N LEU A 17 -9.74 3.40 3.23
CA LEU A 17 -8.63 3.47 4.17
C LEU A 17 -8.32 4.93 4.56
N PHE A 18 -8.14 5.80 3.57
CA PHE A 18 -7.79 7.20 3.82
C PHE A 18 -8.95 8.02 4.39
N GLN A 19 -10.20 7.67 4.09
CA GLN A 19 -11.36 8.27 4.75
C GLN A 19 -11.41 7.92 6.24
N ARG A 20 -11.05 6.69 6.62
CA ARG A 20 -11.06 6.25 8.02
C ARG A 20 -9.85 6.71 8.80
N LEU A 21 -8.69 6.80 8.16
CA LEU A 21 -7.41 7.18 8.77
C LEU A 21 -6.84 8.41 8.04
N PRO A 22 -7.45 9.60 8.21
CA PRO A 22 -7.07 10.80 7.45
C PRO A 22 -5.63 11.27 7.74
N ASN A 23 -5.09 10.92 8.91
CA ASN A 23 -3.73 11.28 9.34
C ASN A 23 -2.72 10.13 9.19
N LEU A 24 -3.06 9.09 8.40
CA LEU A 24 -2.16 7.96 8.16
C LEU A 24 -0.87 8.44 7.50
N ARG A 25 0.27 8.19 8.14
CA ARG A 25 1.59 8.58 7.63
C ARG A 25 2.59 7.44 7.72
N LEU A 26 3.66 7.54 6.93
CA LEU A 26 4.82 6.66 7.05
C LEU A 26 5.59 7.02 8.32
N THR A 27 6.00 6.02 9.09
CA THR A 27 6.86 6.23 10.27
C THR A 27 8.34 6.16 9.92
N GLU A 28 8.69 5.50 8.82
CA GLU A 28 10.05 5.31 8.33
C GLU A 28 10.05 5.16 6.80
N ALA A 29 11.24 5.17 6.20
CA ALA A 29 11.40 4.91 4.77
C ALA A 29 10.95 3.46 4.43
N PRO A 30 10.15 3.25 3.36
CA PRO A 30 9.75 1.91 2.95
C PRO A 30 10.95 1.03 2.61
N THR A 31 10.88 -0.26 2.95
CA THR A 31 11.91 -1.24 2.56
C THR A 31 11.44 -2.00 1.33
N TYR A 32 12.22 -1.95 0.26
CA TYR A 32 11.98 -2.71 -0.96
C TYR A 32 12.67 -4.06 -0.89
N GLY A 33 12.02 -5.08 -1.44
CA GLY A 33 12.65 -6.37 -1.66
C GLY A 33 13.52 -6.33 -2.90
N ASP A 34 14.71 -6.90 -2.82
CA ASP A 34 15.54 -7.18 -4.00
C ASP A 34 15.12 -8.53 -4.61
N VAL A 35 13.97 -8.52 -5.29
CA VAL A 35 13.38 -9.72 -5.91
C VAL A 35 13.24 -9.49 -7.41
N TYR A 36 13.92 -10.32 -8.19
CA TYR A 36 13.86 -10.24 -9.66
C TYR A 36 12.42 -10.44 -10.17
N HIS A 37 12.01 -9.54 -11.06
CA HIS A 37 10.67 -9.29 -11.66
C HIS A 37 9.59 -8.69 -10.79
N PHE A 38 9.76 -8.57 -9.46
CA PHE A 38 8.75 -7.97 -8.59
C PHE A 38 9.31 -6.80 -7.79
N HIS A 39 8.81 -5.59 -8.06
CA HIS A 39 9.19 -4.39 -7.34
C HIS A 39 8.23 -4.18 -6.17
N GLY A 40 8.34 -5.06 -5.16
CA GLY A 40 7.49 -5.07 -3.98
C GLY A 40 8.18 -4.47 -2.75
N LEU A 41 7.38 -3.98 -1.82
CA LEU A 41 7.85 -3.63 -0.48
C LEU A 41 7.92 -4.89 0.37
N THR A 42 9.04 -5.09 1.08
CA THR A 42 9.15 -6.09 2.15
C THR A 42 8.61 -5.53 3.46
N ARG A 43 8.64 -4.20 3.63
CA ARG A 43 8.11 -3.53 4.81
C ARG A 43 7.60 -2.12 4.51
N LEU A 44 6.44 -1.79 5.06
CA LEU A 44 5.85 -0.45 5.06
C LEU A 44 5.24 -0.18 6.43
N LEU A 45 5.95 0.52 7.30
CA LEU A 45 5.38 0.93 8.58
C LEU A 45 4.61 2.23 8.46
N VAL A 46 3.44 2.24 9.09
CA VAL A 46 2.52 3.38 9.11
C VAL A 46 1.99 3.61 10.51
N GLN A 47 1.64 4.86 10.80
CA GLN A 47 0.97 5.26 12.03
C GLN A 47 -0.24 6.11 11.67
N ALA A 48 -1.34 5.88 12.39
CA ALA A 48 -2.49 6.78 12.43
C ALA A 48 -2.50 7.47 13.79
N ASP A 49 -2.65 8.79 13.80
CA ASP A 49 -2.93 9.59 15.00
C ASP A 49 -4.43 9.79 15.20
#